data_AF-A0A3D2MI07-F1
#
_entry.id   AF-A0A3D2MI07-F1
#
_cell.length_a   1.000
_cell.length_b   1.000
_cell.length_c   1.000
_cell.angle_alpha   90.00
_cell.angle_beta   90.00
_cell.angle_gamma   90.00
#
_symmetry.space_group_name_H-M   'P 1'
#
loop_
_entity.id
_entity.type
_entity.pdbx_description
1 polymer ?
#
loop_
_entity_poly.entity_id
_entity_poly.type
_entity_poly.pdbx_seq_one_letter_code
_entity_poly.pdbx_strand_id
1 'polypeptide(L)'
;TLAERLHDGGYFTAAFCNNPLVGVVNNGLRRGFLSFLNYSGLLTSRPNQAGVNRNLYDRYRQVFKGFLADTISSMQDVFARSDSLLNLSFSPMMVPLWQTALSFKGNTGKSLNDAACLLIERKDVTEDQPVFSFINLMGVHMPYHPSQKNLERFAPHLLHNKKAQHYLRHFNSDVFGWYAPLSRTQDELDKATLDGMYNAEVATQDELVGAFLKKLRESGRLDNTLLIVCADHGEHLGEKRLVGHSLSLYNELVRVPLIIRDPSNDLPRGTTVDHFVSTRRIFQTALTAARLADETEEVLTLAQSSTSDLDGGTVFSEGVPPRNVVKMLHQRRPQETEELGCDQTRRAVWSKTHKLIQTGEHRLELYSALDDPNEHLNLRDILPERVEALQEYLHTFVSHAGEPLSTREQAEGYDDPEVLRRLRDLGYIE
;
A
#
# COMPACT_ATOMS: atom_id res chain seq x y z
N THR A 1 14.94 9.74 -2.97
CA THR A 1 13.55 9.33 -3.27
C THR A 1 13.15 9.92 -4.61
N LEU A 2 12.01 9.50 -5.18
CA LEU A 2 11.51 10.10 -6.42
C LEU A 2 11.22 11.60 -6.22
N ALA A 3 10.59 11.94 -5.10
CA ALA A 3 10.29 13.33 -4.74
C ALA A 3 11.56 14.20 -4.63
N GLU A 4 12.65 13.69 -4.04
CA GLU A 4 13.92 14.44 -4.00
C GLU A 4 14.46 14.73 -5.40
N ARG A 5 14.57 13.70 -6.26
CA ARG A 5 15.06 13.87 -7.64
C ARG A 5 14.19 14.86 -8.43
N LEU A 6 12.88 14.81 -8.27
CA LEU A 6 11.95 15.74 -8.92
C LEU A 6 12.10 17.16 -8.35
N HIS A 7 12.21 17.29 -7.02
CA HIS A 7 12.41 18.57 -6.35
C HIS A 7 13.70 19.27 -6.82
N ASP A 8 14.81 18.53 -6.84
CA ASP A 8 16.10 19.01 -7.33
C ASP A 8 16.03 19.39 -8.82
N GLY A 9 15.20 18.68 -9.58
CA GLY A 9 14.84 19.01 -10.97
C GLY A 9 13.84 20.16 -11.14
N GLY A 10 13.51 20.89 -10.07
CA GLY A 10 12.69 22.09 -10.09
C GLY A 10 11.19 21.87 -9.87
N TYR A 11 10.73 20.64 -9.61
CA TYR A 11 9.31 20.37 -9.36
C TYR A 11 8.87 20.90 -8.00
N PHE A 12 7.65 21.43 -7.95
CA PHE A 12 6.93 21.58 -6.70
C PHE A 12 6.37 20.21 -6.28
N THR A 13 6.85 19.69 -5.17
CA THR A 13 6.54 18.33 -4.70
C THR A 13 5.56 18.37 -3.54
N ALA A 14 4.41 17.70 -3.70
CA ALA A 14 3.38 17.62 -2.67
C ALA A 14 2.88 16.19 -2.44
N ALA A 15 2.65 15.83 -1.17
CA ALA A 15 2.06 14.55 -0.78
C ALA A 15 0.75 14.75 -0.01
N PHE A 16 -0.25 13.94 -0.33
CA PHE A 16 -1.55 13.87 0.32
C PHE A 16 -1.74 12.46 0.87
N CYS A 17 -1.46 12.25 2.15
CA CYS A 17 -1.39 10.93 2.76
C CYS A 17 -2.58 10.65 3.68
N ASN A 18 -3.37 9.62 3.36
CA ASN A 18 -4.43 9.10 4.22
C ASN A 18 -3.97 7.96 5.14
N ASN A 19 -2.70 7.56 5.06
CA ASN A 19 -2.14 6.48 5.85
C ASN A 19 -1.49 7.02 7.15
N PRO A 20 -2.02 6.71 8.34
CA PRO A 20 -1.49 7.22 9.60
C PRO A 20 -0.10 6.67 9.92
N LEU A 21 0.16 5.42 9.57
CA LEU A 21 1.44 4.76 9.88
C LEU A 21 2.56 5.34 9.03
N VAL A 22 2.25 5.66 7.77
CA VAL A 22 3.25 6.16 6.83
C VAL A 22 3.37 7.68 6.87
N GLY A 23 2.25 8.37 7.09
CA GLY A 23 2.18 9.82 7.04
C GLY A 23 2.62 10.51 8.32
N VAL A 24 2.33 9.94 9.50
CA VAL A 24 2.64 10.56 10.80
C VAL A 24 4.05 10.22 11.27
N VAL A 25 4.49 9.00 11.00
CA VAL A 25 5.77 8.45 11.46
C VAL A 25 6.92 8.95 10.59
N ASN A 26 8.05 9.33 11.21
CA ASN A 26 9.21 9.82 10.47
C ASN A 26 10.02 8.66 9.86
N ASN A 27 9.64 8.27 8.65
CA ASN A 27 10.15 7.07 7.96
C ASN A 27 10.97 7.37 6.71
N GLY A 28 11.36 8.63 6.52
CA GLY A 28 12.04 9.09 5.31
C GLY A 28 11.12 9.31 4.10
N LEU A 29 9.83 8.92 4.11
CA LEU A 29 8.93 9.17 2.98
C LEU A 29 8.72 10.67 2.72
N ARG A 30 8.80 11.50 3.75
CA ARG A 30 8.67 12.96 3.63
C ARG A 30 9.82 13.62 2.85
N ARG A 31 10.93 12.90 2.63
CA ARG A 31 12.10 13.43 1.95
C ARG A 31 11.79 13.85 0.52
N GLY A 32 12.17 15.09 0.20
CA GLY A 32 11.96 15.70 -1.11
C GLY A 32 10.58 16.30 -1.34
N PHE A 33 9.66 16.25 -0.37
CA PHE A 33 8.38 16.93 -0.45
C PHE A 33 8.44 18.32 0.17
N LEU A 34 8.09 19.35 -0.61
CA LEU A 34 7.90 20.73 -0.10
C LEU A 34 6.64 20.86 0.75
N SER A 35 5.60 20.09 0.41
CA SER A 35 4.35 20.04 1.16
C SER A 35 3.95 18.59 1.44
N PHE A 36 3.68 18.28 2.70
CA PHE A 36 3.27 16.93 3.12
C PHE A 36 2.05 17.03 4.04
N LEU A 37 0.89 16.62 3.55
CA LEU A 37 -0.40 16.77 4.21
C LEU A 37 -0.92 15.41 4.67
N ASN A 38 -1.18 15.30 5.98
CA ASN A 38 -1.74 14.11 6.60
C ASN A 38 -3.22 14.28 6.88
N TYR A 39 -3.99 13.28 6.47
CA TYR A 39 -5.45 13.26 6.57
C TYR A 39 -5.97 12.17 7.52
N SER A 40 -5.06 11.43 8.15
CA SER A 40 -5.30 10.37 9.13
C SER A 40 -4.90 10.80 10.55
N GLY A 41 -5.60 10.29 11.57
CA GLY A 41 -5.44 10.73 12.96
C GLY A 41 -6.32 11.93 13.36
N LEU A 42 -6.53 12.13 14.67
CA LEU A 42 -7.17 13.33 15.26
C LEU A 42 -6.45 14.64 14.90
N LEU A 43 -5.23 14.55 14.37
CA LEU A 43 -4.35 15.64 13.96
C LEU A 43 -4.26 15.68 12.43
N THR A 44 -5.19 16.37 11.79
CA THR A 44 -4.95 16.90 10.44
C THR A 44 -3.84 17.94 10.53
N SER A 45 -2.59 17.52 10.32
CA SER A 45 -1.44 18.43 10.30
C SER A 45 -1.43 19.18 8.98
N ARG A 46 -1.81 20.46 9.02
CA ARG A 46 -1.52 21.43 7.95
C ARG A 46 -0.14 22.05 8.23
N PRO A 47 0.83 21.99 7.32
CA PRO A 47 1.82 23.04 7.19
C PRO A 47 1.34 24.03 6.11
N ASN A 48 1.31 25.32 6.46
CA ASN A 48 1.19 26.50 5.58
C ASN A 48 -0.03 26.59 4.65
N GLN A 49 -1.06 27.31 5.12
CA GLN A 49 -1.64 28.41 4.33
C GLN A 49 -2.03 29.54 5.30
N ALA A 50 -1.39 30.70 5.10
CA ALA A 50 -1.76 31.95 5.74
C ALA A 50 -3.18 32.35 5.32
N GLY A 51 -4.03 32.54 6.32
CA GLY A 51 -5.40 33.00 6.17
C GLY A 51 -5.96 33.26 7.56
N VAL A 52 -5.89 34.52 8.00
CA VAL A 52 -6.35 34.95 9.32
C VAL A 52 -7.86 34.73 9.42
N ASN A 53 -8.29 33.82 10.28
CA ASN A 53 -9.60 33.92 10.90
C ASN A 53 -9.47 33.63 12.40
N ARG A 54 -9.67 34.69 13.19
CA ARG A 54 -9.51 34.70 14.66
C ARG A 54 -10.82 34.26 15.31
N ASN A 55 -10.96 32.97 15.61
CA ASN A 55 -11.98 32.49 16.54
C ASN A 55 -11.35 31.79 17.75
N LEU A 56 -11.83 32.14 18.95
CA LEU A 56 -11.37 31.59 20.24
C LEU A 56 -11.47 30.06 20.29
N TYR A 57 -12.44 29.49 19.56
CA TYR A 57 -12.64 28.06 19.42
C TYR A 57 -11.46 27.35 18.73
N ASP A 58 -10.87 27.94 17.68
CA ASP A 58 -9.73 27.35 16.96
C ASP A 58 -8.45 27.38 17.81
N ARG A 59 -8.30 28.39 18.67
CA ARG A 59 -7.20 28.52 19.61
C ARG A 59 -7.28 27.47 20.72
N TYR A 60 -8.47 27.25 21.28
CA TYR A 60 -8.73 26.15 22.22
C TYR A 60 -8.49 24.79 21.56
N ARG A 61 -8.93 24.61 20.31
CA ARG A 61 -8.69 23.40 19.52
C ARG A 61 -7.20 23.17 19.26
N GLN A 62 -6.41 24.21 19.00
CA GLN A 62 -4.95 24.10 18.83
C GLN A 62 -4.24 23.73 20.13
N VAL A 63 -4.62 24.31 21.26
CA VAL A 63 -4.04 23.98 22.58
C VAL A 63 -4.42 22.56 23.00
N PHE A 64 -5.68 22.18 22.83
CA PHE A 64 -6.15 20.81 23.09
C PHE A 64 -5.50 19.78 22.14
N LYS A 65 -5.29 20.14 20.86
CA LYS A 65 -4.55 19.33 19.89
C LYS A 65 -3.07 19.19 20.26
N GLY A 66 -2.41 20.22 20.75
CA GLY A 66 -1.02 20.15 21.23
C GLY A 66 -0.91 19.19 22.42
N PHE A 67 -1.78 19.35 23.41
CA PHE A 67 -1.84 18.48 24.58
C PHE A 67 -2.12 17.01 24.20
N LEU A 68 -3.06 16.77 23.29
CA LEU A 68 -3.40 15.42 22.83
C LEU A 68 -2.31 14.83 21.93
N ALA A 69 -1.63 15.62 21.11
CA ALA A 69 -0.50 15.20 20.29
C ALA A 69 0.66 14.72 21.16
N ASP A 70 1.02 15.49 22.19
CA ASP A 70 2.08 15.15 23.13
C ASP A 70 1.71 13.93 23.98
N THR A 71 0.42 13.76 24.30
CA THR A 71 -0.07 12.58 25.04
C THR A 71 -0.11 11.33 24.15
N ILE A 72 -0.51 11.45 22.89
CA ILE A 72 -0.58 10.32 21.94
C ILE A 72 0.82 9.89 21.49
N SER A 73 1.76 10.81 21.23
CA SER A 73 3.16 10.46 20.91
C SER A 73 3.83 9.76 22.10
N SER A 74 3.63 10.27 23.32
CA SER A 74 4.12 9.63 24.55
C SER A 74 3.49 8.26 24.80
N MET A 75 2.22 8.06 24.42
CA MET A 75 1.57 6.76 24.52
C MET A 75 2.03 5.80 23.41
N GLN A 76 2.20 6.26 22.17
CA GLN A 76 2.66 5.46 21.04
C GLN A 76 4.03 4.81 21.32
N ASP A 77 4.96 5.55 21.94
CA ASP A 77 6.28 5.03 22.35
C ASP A 77 6.18 3.98 23.47
N VAL A 78 5.20 4.10 24.35
CA VAL A 78 4.98 3.17 25.48
C VAL A 78 4.23 1.91 25.06
N PHE A 79 3.21 2.04 24.19
CA PHE A 79 2.54 0.92 23.53
C PHE A 79 3.50 0.18 22.60
N ALA A 80 4.51 0.87 22.05
CA ALA A 80 5.50 0.27 21.19
C ALA A 80 6.51 -0.63 21.92
N ARG A 81 6.82 -0.30 23.17
CA ARG A 81 7.89 -0.94 23.95
C ARG A 81 7.40 -2.08 24.85
N SER A 82 6.10 -2.36 24.91
CA SER A 82 5.52 -3.35 25.82
C SER A 82 4.65 -4.36 25.07
N ASP A 83 5.09 -5.63 25.07
CA ASP A 83 4.36 -6.77 24.51
C ASP A 83 2.94 -6.93 25.11
N SER A 84 2.77 -6.58 26.38
CA SER A 84 1.49 -6.67 27.09
C SER A 84 0.52 -5.56 26.65
N LEU A 85 1.03 -4.35 26.40
CA LEU A 85 0.22 -3.22 25.94
C LEU A 85 -0.12 -3.34 24.44
N LEU A 86 0.76 -3.94 23.64
CA LEU A 86 0.47 -4.29 22.25
C LEU A 86 -0.64 -5.35 22.16
N ASN A 87 -0.55 -6.43 22.94
CA ASN A 87 -1.62 -7.42 23.07
C ASN A 87 -2.94 -6.82 23.58
N LEU A 88 -2.87 -5.86 24.51
CA LEU A 88 -4.04 -5.12 24.98
C LEU A 88 -4.63 -4.21 23.89
N SER A 89 -3.78 -3.62 23.03
CA SER A 89 -4.21 -2.77 21.91
C SER A 89 -5.01 -3.54 20.85
N PHE A 90 -4.74 -4.85 20.71
CA PHE A 90 -5.48 -5.78 19.85
C PHE A 90 -6.68 -6.45 20.54
N SER A 91 -7.02 -6.05 21.76
CA SER A 91 -8.21 -6.59 22.44
C SER A 91 -9.50 -6.02 21.85
N PRO A 92 -10.60 -6.80 21.78
CA PRO A 92 -11.89 -6.34 21.29
C PRO A 92 -12.46 -5.11 22.04
N MET A 93 -11.99 -4.86 23.26
CA MET A 93 -12.35 -3.67 24.05
C MET A 93 -11.62 -2.40 23.60
N MET A 94 -10.35 -2.52 23.19
CA MET A 94 -9.52 -1.37 22.80
C MET A 94 -9.65 -1.01 21.32
N VAL A 95 -9.96 -1.97 20.45
CA VAL A 95 -10.08 -1.76 19.00
C VAL A 95 -11.09 -0.66 18.63
N PRO A 96 -12.31 -0.57 19.21
CA PRO A 96 -13.25 0.52 18.91
C PRO A 96 -12.74 1.91 19.35
N LEU A 97 -12.00 1.97 20.47
CA LEU A 97 -11.37 3.19 20.99
C LEU A 97 -10.27 3.67 20.04
N TRP A 98 -9.42 2.77 19.54
CA TRP A 98 -8.40 3.10 18.54
C TRP A 98 -9.01 3.47 17.19
N GLN A 99 -10.05 2.76 16.74
CA GLN A 99 -10.74 3.05 15.48
C GLN A 99 -11.29 4.47 15.45
N THR A 100 -11.85 4.91 16.58
CA THR A 100 -12.41 6.26 16.74
C THR A 100 -11.33 7.32 16.96
N ALA A 101 -10.26 7.01 17.70
CA ALA A 101 -9.21 7.97 18.04
C ALA A 101 -8.14 8.18 16.95
N LEU A 102 -7.81 7.14 16.17
CA LEU A 102 -6.77 7.20 15.15
C LEU A 102 -7.29 7.47 13.73
N SER A 103 -8.59 7.39 13.46
CA SER A 103 -9.16 7.50 12.10
C SER A 103 -8.29 6.72 11.10
N PHE A 104 -8.24 5.39 11.25
CA PHE A 104 -7.34 4.50 10.49
C PHE A 104 -7.42 4.70 8.98
N LYS A 105 -8.58 5.14 8.49
CA LYS A 105 -8.79 5.64 7.14
C LYS A 105 -8.84 7.15 7.22
N GLY A 106 -7.86 7.83 6.60
CA GLY A 106 -7.90 9.28 6.47
C GLY A 106 -9.12 9.77 5.68
N ASN A 107 -9.25 11.09 5.49
CA ASN A 107 -10.35 11.66 4.71
C ASN A 107 -10.01 11.72 3.21
N THR A 108 -10.32 10.64 2.48
CA THR A 108 -10.09 10.55 1.02
C THR A 108 -10.68 11.76 0.28
N GLY A 109 -11.96 12.07 0.49
CA GLY A 109 -12.63 13.15 -0.23
C GLY A 109 -11.96 14.52 -0.05
N LYS A 110 -11.52 14.82 1.17
CA LYS A 110 -10.76 16.04 1.47
C LYS A 110 -9.36 15.99 0.84
N SER A 111 -8.63 14.88 0.96
CA SER A 111 -7.29 14.74 0.41
C SER A 111 -7.27 14.96 -1.12
N LEU A 112 -8.24 14.37 -1.83
CA LEU A 112 -8.40 14.55 -3.27
C LEU A 112 -8.83 15.97 -3.63
N ASN A 113 -9.70 16.59 -2.83
CA ASN A 113 -10.10 17.98 -3.07
C ASN A 113 -8.91 18.95 -2.92
N ASP A 114 -8.12 18.81 -1.86
CA ASP A 114 -6.96 19.66 -1.63
C ASP A 114 -5.87 19.42 -2.71
N ALA A 115 -5.70 18.17 -3.16
CA ALA A 115 -4.84 17.85 -4.32
C ALA A 115 -5.33 18.51 -5.61
N ALA A 116 -6.65 18.50 -5.87
CA ALA A 116 -7.22 19.20 -7.01
C ALA A 116 -7.00 20.72 -6.92
N CYS A 117 -7.21 21.33 -5.76
CA CYS A 117 -6.92 22.75 -5.56
C CYS A 117 -5.46 23.09 -5.85
N LEU A 118 -4.50 22.29 -5.36
CA LEU A 118 -3.08 22.50 -5.70
C LEU A 118 -2.83 22.43 -7.21
N LEU A 119 -3.34 21.40 -7.89
CA LEU A 119 -3.08 21.17 -9.31
C LEU A 119 -3.79 22.19 -10.22
N ILE A 120 -4.94 22.72 -9.79
CA ILE A 120 -5.77 23.66 -10.56
C ILE A 120 -5.37 25.10 -10.29
N GLU A 121 -5.45 25.51 -9.02
CA GLU A 121 -5.25 26.89 -8.59
C GLU A 121 -3.76 27.24 -8.51
N ARG A 122 -2.90 26.25 -8.23
CA ARG A 122 -1.43 26.40 -8.18
C ARG A 122 -0.97 27.55 -7.29
N LYS A 123 -1.69 27.79 -6.21
CA LYS A 123 -1.33 28.80 -5.21
C LYS A 123 0.04 28.44 -4.62
N ASP A 124 0.93 29.42 -4.57
CA ASP A 124 2.33 29.28 -4.11
C ASP A 124 3.24 28.44 -5.03
N VAL A 125 2.79 28.12 -6.25
CA VAL A 125 3.59 27.51 -7.32
C VAL A 125 3.70 28.51 -8.47
N THR A 126 4.90 28.70 -9.03
CA THR A 126 5.05 29.61 -10.18
C THR A 126 4.34 29.05 -11.42
N GLU A 127 4.02 29.92 -12.38
CA GLU A 127 3.19 29.56 -13.53
C GLU A 127 3.76 28.37 -14.32
N ASP A 128 5.07 28.37 -14.58
CA ASP A 128 5.76 27.35 -15.38
C ASP A 128 6.34 26.19 -14.56
N GLN A 129 6.31 26.24 -13.23
CA GLN A 129 6.94 25.22 -12.39
C GLN A 129 6.18 23.89 -12.44
N PRO A 130 6.78 22.76 -12.82
CA PRO A 130 6.04 21.50 -12.85
C PRO A 130 5.68 21.02 -11.43
N VAL A 131 4.58 20.28 -11.29
CA VAL A 131 4.08 19.80 -9.99
C VAL A 131 4.13 18.28 -9.96
N PHE A 132 4.70 17.71 -8.90
CA PHE A 132 4.58 16.30 -8.57
C PHE A 132 3.63 16.14 -7.38
N SER A 133 2.56 15.38 -7.57
CA SER A 133 1.59 15.08 -6.51
C SER A 133 1.54 13.58 -6.22
N PHE A 134 1.92 13.21 -5.00
CA PHE A 134 1.74 11.85 -4.49
C PHE A 134 0.45 11.80 -3.66
N ILE A 135 -0.48 10.92 -4.02
CA ILE A 135 -1.76 10.78 -3.32
C ILE A 135 -1.88 9.35 -2.82
N ASN A 136 -1.86 9.16 -1.50
CA ASN A 136 -1.98 7.86 -0.86
C ASN A 136 -3.38 7.72 -0.24
N LEU A 137 -4.14 6.74 -0.71
CA LEU A 137 -5.51 6.45 -0.29
C LEU A 137 -5.54 5.17 0.56
N MET A 138 -6.38 5.16 1.61
CA MET A 138 -6.51 4.03 2.54
C MET A 138 -7.92 3.41 2.55
N GLY A 139 -8.82 3.91 1.71
CA GLY A 139 -10.25 3.59 1.83
C GLY A 139 -10.59 2.11 1.66
N VAL A 140 -9.81 1.36 0.88
CA VAL A 140 -10.06 -0.06 0.61
C VAL A 140 -9.47 -1.02 1.66
N HIS A 141 -8.60 -0.54 2.56
CA HIS A 141 -8.02 -1.36 3.62
C HIS A 141 -9.06 -1.71 4.70
N MET A 142 -8.91 -2.77 5.48
CA MET A 142 -9.77 -3.00 6.65
C MET A 142 -9.64 -1.90 7.73
N PRO A 143 -10.67 -1.60 8.55
CA PRO A 143 -12.02 -2.19 8.59
C PRO A 143 -12.97 -1.58 7.55
N TYR A 144 -13.88 -2.37 6.98
CA TYR A 144 -14.76 -1.92 5.88
C TYR A 144 -15.97 -1.11 6.36
N HIS A 145 -16.12 0.10 5.81
CA HIS A 145 -17.15 1.11 6.04
C HIS A 145 -17.48 1.90 4.75
N PRO A 146 -17.99 1.24 3.69
CA PRO A 146 -18.30 1.88 2.42
C PRO A 146 -19.49 2.86 2.53
N SER A 147 -19.73 3.62 1.46
CA SER A 147 -20.93 4.44 1.37
C SER A 147 -22.20 3.58 1.39
N GLN A 148 -23.29 4.09 1.99
CA GLN A 148 -24.58 3.39 2.04
C GLN A 148 -25.05 2.93 0.65
N LYS A 149 -24.90 3.80 -0.35
CA LYS A 149 -25.25 3.50 -1.76
C LYS A 149 -24.49 2.29 -2.29
N ASN A 150 -23.18 2.19 -2.03
CA ASN A 150 -22.37 1.08 -2.54
C ASN A 150 -22.56 -0.19 -1.70
N LEU A 151 -22.84 -0.06 -0.40
CA LEU A 151 -23.28 -1.19 0.43
C LEU A 151 -24.56 -1.81 -0.14
N GLU A 152 -25.57 -1.00 -0.47
CA GLU A 152 -26.82 -1.45 -1.09
C GLU A 152 -26.59 -2.12 -2.44
N ARG A 153 -25.60 -1.67 -3.21
CA ARG A 153 -25.27 -2.22 -4.52
C ARG A 153 -24.53 -3.56 -4.48
N PHE A 154 -23.53 -3.69 -3.62
CA PHE A 154 -22.60 -4.82 -3.63
C PHE A 154 -22.81 -5.83 -2.50
N ALA A 155 -23.44 -5.41 -1.39
CA ALA A 155 -23.75 -6.28 -0.26
C ALA A 155 -25.17 -6.04 0.30
N PRO A 156 -26.23 -6.10 -0.54
CA PRO A 156 -27.61 -5.80 -0.11
C PRO A 156 -28.10 -6.74 1.00
N HIS A 157 -27.57 -7.97 1.08
CA HIS A 157 -27.93 -8.93 2.12
C HIS A 157 -27.61 -8.43 3.53
N LEU A 158 -26.61 -7.55 3.69
CA LEU A 158 -26.27 -6.94 4.98
C LEU A 158 -27.36 -6.02 5.53
N LEU A 159 -28.28 -5.53 4.69
CA LEU A 159 -29.39 -4.67 5.14
C LEU A 159 -30.42 -5.43 5.97
N HIS A 160 -30.54 -6.74 5.77
CA HIS A 160 -31.62 -7.54 6.34
C HIS A 160 -31.13 -8.81 7.07
N ASN A 161 -29.91 -9.29 6.80
CA ASN A 161 -29.39 -10.51 7.39
C ASN A 161 -28.56 -10.23 8.66
N LYS A 162 -29.14 -10.55 9.84
CA LYS A 162 -28.48 -10.38 11.14
C LYS A 162 -27.20 -11.21 11.29
N LYS A 163 -27.11 -12.40 10.66
CA LYS A 163 -25.91 -13.24 10.71
C LYS A 163 -24.74 -12.54 10.00
N ALA A 164 -24.98 -12.02 8.79
CA ALA A 164 -23.98 -11.27 8.03
C ALA A 164 -23.53 -9.98 8.77
N GLN A 165 -24.48 -9.25 9.37
CA GLN A 165 -24.16 -8.06 10.19
C GLN A 165 -23.30 -8.39 11.41
N HIS A 166 -23.58 -9.52 12.07
CA HIS A 166 -22.80 -9.97 13.21
C HIS A 166 -21.39 -10.40 12.80
N TYR A 167 -21.28 -11.16 11.71
CA TYR A 167 -20.01 -11.56 11.13
C TYR A 167 -19.14 -10.34 10.78
N LEU A 168 -19.67 -9.37 10.03
CA LEU A 168 -18.93 -8.16 9.65
C LEU A 168 -18.45 -7.36 10.87
N ARG A 169 -19.30 -7.24 11.90
CA ARG A 169 -18.93 -6.56 13.15
C ARG A 169 -17.78 -7.27 13.85
N HIS A 170 -17.83 -8.59 13.91
CA HIS A 170 -16.76 -9.40 14.50
C HIS A 170 -15.47 -9.26 13.68
N PHE A 171 -15.56 -9.44 12.36
CA PHE A 171 -14.44 -9.29 11.44
C PHE A 171 -13.76 -7.91 11.55
N ASN A 172 -14.54 -6.82 11.53
CA ASN A 172 -14.02 -5.45 11.67
C ASN A 172 -13.34 -5.18 13.02
N SER A 173 -13.52 -6.06 14.02
CA SER A 173 -12.92 -5.96 15.35
C SER A 173 -11.79 -6.97 15.61
N ASP A 174 -11.64 -7.98 14.74
CA ASP A 174 -10.70 -9.09 14.93
C ASP A 174 -9.36 -8.82 14.24
N VAL A 175 -8.56 -7.95 14.86
CA VAL A 175 -7.23 -7.61 14.34
C VAL A 175 -6.33 -8.84 14.25
N PHE A 176 -6.45 -9.80 15.18
CA PHE A 176 -5.67 -11.03 15.12
C PHE A 176 -6.04 -11.87 13.89
N GLY A 177 -7.34 -11.99 13.61
CA GLY A 177 -7.86 -12.70 12.44
C GLY A 177 -7.37 -12.15 11.10
N TRP A 178 -7.01 -10.87 11.03
CA TRP A 178 -6.44 -10.26 9.81
C TRP A 178 -4.98 -10.65 9.54
N TYR A 179 -4.29 -11.18 10.54
CA TYR A 179 -2.88 -11.59 10.44
C TYR A 179 -2.70 -13.11 10.52
N ALA A 180 -3.73 -13.84 10.94
CA ALA A 180 -3.68 -15.27 11.13
C ALA A 180 -4.39 -16.00 9.98
N PRO A 181 -3.85 -17.13 9.51
CA PRO A 181 -4.59 -18.02 8.64
C PRO A 181 -5.95 -18.41 9.26
N LEU A 182 -6.97 -18.53 8.43
CA LEU A 182 -8.28 -18.98 8.86
C LEU A 182 -8.20 -20.44 9.33
N SER A 183 -8.72 -20.72 10.52
CA SER A 183 -8.75 -22.08 11.09
C SER A 183 -9.77 -22.97 10.39
N ARG A 184 -10.76 -22.38 9.71
CA ARG A 184 -11.80 -23.06 8.95
C ARG A 184 -12.03 -22.36 7.61
N THR A 185 -12.47 -23.12 6.62
CA THR A 185 -13.00 -22.54 5.38
C THR A 185 -14.18 -21.65 5.72
N GLN A 186 -14.24 -20.47 5.09
CA GLN A 186 -15.37 -19.57 5.28
C GLN A 186 -16.63 -20.18 4.69
N ASP A 187 -17.76 -19.97 5.37
CA ASP A 187 -19.04 -20.31 4.76
C ASP A 187 -19.36 -19.32 3.63
N GLU A 188 -20.25 -19.72 2.72
CA GLU A 188 -20.58 -18.92 1.53
C GLU A 188 -21.11 -17.53 1.88
N LEU A 189 -21.84 -17.40 3.00
CA LEU A 189 -22.39 -16.11 3.42
C LEU A 189 -21.30 -15.20 3.97
N ASP A 190 -20.37 -15.72 4.76
CA ASP A 190 -19.23 -14.99 5.31
C ASP A 190 -18.34 -14.49 4.16
N LYS A 191 -18.01 -15.35 3.18
CA LYS A 191 -17.24 -14.97 1.99
C LYS A 191 -17.96 -13.92 1.14
N ALA A 192 -19.24 -14.13 0.83
CA ALA A 192 -20.04 -13.16 0.08
C ALA A 192 -20.16 -11.81 0.82
N THR A 193 -20.12 -11.83 2.16
CA THR A 193 -20.12 -10.61 2.97
C THR A 193 -18.81 -9.85 2.84
N LEU A 194 -17.65 -10.52 2.95
CA LEU A 194 -16.36 -9.86 2.75
C LEU A 194 -16.20 -9.32 1.32
N ASP A 195 -16.50 -10.13 0.32
CA ASP A 195 -16.37 -9.75 -1.10
C ASP A 195 -17.27 -8.56 -1.45
N GLY A 196 -18.52 -8.59 -0.98
CA GLY A 196 -19.45 -7.49 -1.18
C GLY A 196 -18.99 -6.20 -0.50
N MET A 197 -18.41 -6.29 0.70
CA MET A 197 -17.91 -5.13 1.42
C MET A 197 -16.63 -4.55 0.80
N TYR A 198 -15.71 -5.39 0.35
CA TYR A 198 -14.50 -4.97 -0.36
C TYR A 198 -14.89 -4.29 -1.68
N ASN A 199 -15.77 -4.90 -2.47
CA ASN A 199 -16.29 -4.29 -3.71
C ASN A 199 -16.99 -2.95 -3.47
N ALA A 200 -17.76 -2.84 -2.39
CA ALA A 200 -18.41 -1.58 -2.01
C ALA A 200 -17.38 -0.49 -1.65
N GLU A 201 -16.29 -0.82 -0.97
CA GLU A 201 -15.21 0.12 -0.65
C GLU A 201 -14.45 0.56 -1.90
N VAL A 202 -14.11 -0.38 -2.79
CA VAL A 202 -13.50 -0.09 -4.09
C VAL A 202 -14.38 0.87 -4.88
N ALA A 203 -15.68 0.60 -4.97
CA ALA A 203 -16.62 1.48 -5.66
C ALA A 203 -16.74 2.87 -5.02
N THR A 204 -16.68 2.97 -3.69
CA THR A 204 -16.66 4.26 -2.99
C THR A 204 -15.39 5.04 -3.32
N GLN A 205 -14.22 4.39 -3.38
CA GLN A 205 -12.99 5.07 -3.80
C GLN A 205 -13.03 5.47 -5.27
N ASP A 206 -13.56 4.62 -6.15
CA ASP A 206 -13.72 4.92 -7.59
C ASP A 206 -14.59 6.16 -7.81
N GLU A 207 -15.71 6.32 -7.09
CA GLU A 207 -16.55 7.51 -7.17
C GLU A 207 -15.79 8.79 -6.76
N LEU A 208 -14.97 8.72 -5.70
CA LEU A 208 -14.17 9.85 -5.21
C LEU A 208 -13.04 10.22 -6.17
N VAL A 209 -12.32 9.22 -6.71
CA VAL A 209 -11.27 9.42 -7.73
C VAL A 209 -11.88 9.93 -9.03
N GLY A 210 -13.04 9.42 -9.43
CA GLY A 210 -13.78 9.90 -10.60
C GLY A 210 -14.17 11.37 -10.49
N ALA A 211 -14.63 11.81 -9.32
CA ALA A 211 -14.91 13.22 -9.05
C ALA A 211 -13.65 14.09 -9.10
N PHE A 212 -12.53 13.61 -8.56
CA PHE A 212 -11.23 14.28 -8.66
C PHE A 212 -10.75 14.44 -10.11
N LEU A 213 -10.75 13.36 -10.88
CA LEU A 213 -10.34 13.37 -12.28
C LEU A 213 -11.25 14.24 -13.14
N LYS A 214 -12.56 14.28 -12.83
CA LYS A 214 -13.51 15.18 -13.48
C LYS A 214 -13.11 16.65 -13.29
N LYS A 215 -12.76 17.08 -12.08
CA LYS A 215 -12.29 18.46 -11.81
C LYS A 215 -11.01 18.79 -12.59
N LEU A 216 -10.04 17.86 -12.64
CA LEU A 216 -8.81 18.06 -13.41
C LEU A 216 -9.07 18.14 -14.92
N ARG A 217 -10.04 17.38 -15.43
CA ARG A 217 -10.45 17.44 -16.83
C ARG A 217 -11.15 18.75 -17.16
N GLU A 218 -12.11 19.17 -16.35
CA GLU A 218 -12.87 20.41 -16.55
C GLU A 218 -12.00 21.67 -16.47
N SER A 219 -10.90 21.63 -15.73
CA SER A 219 -9.91 22.71 -15.66
C SER A 219 -8.83 22.65 -16.76
N GLY A 220 -8.83 21.62 -17.61
CA GLY A 220 -7.81 21.39 -18.64
C GLY A 220 -6.45 20.90 -18.10
N ARG A 221 -6.27 20.79 -16.78
CA ARG A 221 -5.00 20.37 -16.17
C ARG A 221 -4.65 18.92 -16.49
N LEU A 222 -5.66 18.05 -16.62
CA LEU A 222 -5.46 16.64 -16.93
C LEU A 222 -4.76 16.41 -18.27
N ASP A 223 -4.92 17.33 -19.24
CA ASP A 223 -4.38 17.17 -20.59
C ASP A 223 -2.84 17.26 -20.62
N ASN A 224 -2.24 17.92 -19.64
CA ASN A 224 -0.79 18.04 -19.47
C ASN A 224 -0.29 17.28 -18.21
N THR A 225 -1.00 16.23 -17.79
CA THR A 225 -0.66 15.46 -16.58
C THR A 225 -0.38 14.01 -16.92
N LEU A 226 0.81 13.52 -16.57
CA LEU A 226 1.08 12.09 -16.43
C LEU A 226 0.37 11.58 -15.18
N LEU A 227 -0.60 10.70 -15.35
CA LEU A 227 -1.35 10.09 -14.24
C LEU A 227 -0.97 8.62 -14.13
N ILE A 228 -0.50 8.22 -12.95
CA ILE A 228 -0.20 6.83 -12.61
C ILE A 228 -1.11 6.42 -11.45
N VAL A 229 -1.89 5.37 -11.63
CA VAL A 229 -2.69 4.74 -10.58
C VAL A 229 -2.13 3.35 -10.35
N CYS A 230 -1.72 3.08 -9.11
CA CYS A 230 -1.24 1.76 -8.70
C CYS A 230 -1.71 1.43 -7.27
N ALA A 231 -1.49 0.18 -6.85
CA ALA A 231 -1.57 -0.20 -5.44
C ALA A 231 -0.18 -0.64 -4.95
N ASP A 232 0.04 -0.50 -3.65
CA ASP A 232 1.18 -1.05 -2.93
C ASP A 232 1.08 -2.58 -2.83
N HIS A 233 -0.12 -3.08 -2.52
CA HIS A 233 -0.47 -4.49 -2.53
C HIS A 233 -2.00 -4.69 -2.66
N GLY A 234 -2.43 -5.94 -2.86
CA GLY A 234 -3.82 -6.38 -2.82
C GLY A 234 -4.25 -6.86 -1.43
N GLU A 235 -5.26 -7.71 -1.35
CA GLU A 235 -5.77 -8.19 -0.05
C GLU A 235 -6.40 -9.57 -0.21
N HIS A 236 -6.07 -10.50 0.70
CA HIS A 236 -6.79 -11.76 0.81
C HIS A 236 -8.11 -11.56 1.55
N LEU A 237 -9.18 -12.16 1.02
CA LEU A 237 -10.54 -12.14 1.56
C LEU A 237 -11.00 -13.55 1.95
N GLY A 238 -10.07 -14.48 2.12
CA GLY A 238 -10.33 -15.88 2.44
C GLY A 238 -9.61 -16.89 1.57
N GLU A 239 -9.12 -16.45 0.42
CA GLU A 239 -8.39 -17.27 -0.54
C GLU A 239 -7.22 -17.96 0.18
N LYS A 240 -7.04 -19.26 -0.08
CA LYS A 240 -5.95 -20.06 0.50
C LYS A 240 -5.91 -20.01 2.05
N ARG A 241 -7.08 -19.78 2.68
CA ARG A 241 -7.25 -19.57 4.13
C ARG A 241 -6.52 -18.33 4.65
N LEU A 242 -6.23 -17.34 3.81
CA LEU A 242 -5.57 -16.11 4.22
C LEU A 242 -6.57 -14.96 4.26
N VAL A 243 -6.28 -13.98 5.11
CA VAL A 243 -6.94 -12.67 5.15
C VAL A 243 -5.84 -11.63 5.24
N GLY A 244 -6.07 -10.44 4.67
CA GLY A 244 -5.09 -9.36 4.74
C GLY A 244 -3.90 -9.60 3.83
N HIS A 245 -2.73 -9.10 4.23
CA HIS A 245 -1.58 -8.93 3.32
C HIS A 245 -0.23 -9.39 3.91
N SER A 246 -0.20 -10.04 5.08
CA SER A 246 1.07 -10.24 5.80
C SER A 246 1.83 -11.54 5.51
N LEU A 247 1.18 -12.58 4.97
CA LEU A 247 1.75 -13.95 4.92
C LEU A 247 1.66 -14.60 3.53
N SER A 248 1.71 -13.81 2.46
CA SER A 248 1.46 -14.29 1.10
C SER A 248 2.36 -13.63 0.07
N LEU A 249 2.61 -14.32 -1.05
CA LEU A 249 3.01 -13.72 -2.32
C LEU A 249 2.13 -14.19 -3.49
N TYR A 250 0.91 -14.65 -3.22
CA TYR A 250 -0.09 -15.00 -4.22
C TYR A 250 -0.63 -13.77 -4.95
N ASN A 251 -1.23 -13.98 -6.12
CA ASN A 251 -1.66 -12.93 -7.04
C ASN A 251 -2.71 -12.02 -6.44
N GLU A 252 -3.57 -12.51 -5.52
CA GLU A 252 -4.51 -11.67 -4.77
C GLU A 252 -3.81 -10.53 -4.04
N LEU A 253 -2.51 -10.69 -3.73
CA LEU A 253 -1.72 -9.70 -3.02
C LEU A 253 -0.72 -8.94 -3.90
N VAL A 254 -0.03 -9.62 -4.82
CA VAL A 254 1.12 -9.00 -5.53
C VAL A 254 0.79 -8.57 -6.95
N ARG A 255 -0.33 -9.03 -7.52
CA ARG A 255 -0.79 -8.62 -8.85
C ARG A 255 -1.69 -7.39 -8.71
N VAL A 256 -1.06 -6.23 -8.55
CA VAL A 256 -1.74 -4.95 -8.33
C VAL A 256 -2.17 -4.27 -9.63
N PRO A 257 -3.19 -3.41 -9.62
CA PRO A 257 -3.48 -2.54 -10.76
C PRO A 257 -2.28 -1.62 -11.03
N LEU A 258 -2.00 -1.37 -12.32
CA LEU A 258 -1.08 -0.34 -12.78
C LEU A 258 -1.66 0.28 -14.05
N ILE A 259 -2.17 1.51 -13.93
CA ILE A 259 -2.78 2.25 -15.03
C ILE A 259 -1.99 3.54 -15.22
N ILE A 260 -1.50 3.76 -16.44
CA ILE A 260 -0.74 4.96 -16.80
C ILE A 260 -1.47 5.68 -17.91
N ARG A 261 -1.81 6.95 -17.68
CA ARG A 261 -2.27 7.88 -18.70
C ARG A 261 -1.16 8.89 -18.97
N ASP A 262 -0.51 8.74 -20.10
CA ASP A 262 0.53 9.64 -20.57
C ASP A 262 -0.02 10.73 -21.51
N PRO A 263 0.16 12.02 -21.20
CA PRO A 263 -0.21 13.11 -22.10
C PRO A 263 0.70 13.24 -23.32
N SER A 264 1.95 12.76 -23.24
CA SER A 264 2.99 12.93 -24.27
C SER A 264 2.87 11.94 -25.43
N ASN A 265 2.13 10.84 -25.23
CA ASN A 265 1.99 9.71 -26.17
C ASN A 265 3.28 8.90 -26.37
N ASP A 266 4.20 8.94 -25.41
CA ASP A 266 5.34 8.04 -25.36
C ASP A 266 4.87 6.61 -25.03
N LEU A 267 3.77 6.49 -24.27
CA LEU A 267 3.06 5.24 -24.02
C LEU A 267 1.85 5.06 -24.96
N PRO A 268 1.61 3.84 -25.49
CA PRO A 268 0.49 3.58 -26.39
C PRO A 268 -0.85 3.68 -25.65
N ARG A 269 -1.81 4.40 -26.24
CA ARG A 269 -3.15 4.59 -25.67
C ARG A 269 -4.02 3.35 -25.85
N GLY A 270 -4.88 3.08 -24.87
CA GLY A 270 -5.89 2.01 -24.96
C GLY A 270 -5.30 0.60 -25.09
N THR A 271 -4.04 0.43 -24.72
CA THR A 271 -3.30 -0.82 -24.86
C THR A 271 -3.21 -1.51 -23.50
N THR A 272 -3.38 -2.84 -23.49
CA THR A 272 -3.09 -3.69 -22.34
C THR A 272 -1.75 -4.36 -22.56
N VAL A 273 -0.88 -4.25 -21.56
CA VAL A 273 0.42 -4.95 -21.54
C VAL A 273 0.20 -6.34 -20.96
N ASP A 274 0.62 -7.38 -21.69
CA ASP A 274 0.37 -8.79 -21.39
C ASP A 274 1.57 -9.51 -20.76
N HIS A 275 2.74 -8.87 -20.71
CA HIS A 275 3.91 -9.35 -19.98
C HIS A 275 3.98 -8.80 -18.56
N PHE A 276 4.76 -9.46 -17.70
CA PHE A 276 4.93 -9.05 -16.31
C PHE A 276 5.75 -7.76 -16.19
N VAL A 277 5.31 -6.87 -15.31
CA VAL A 277 5.99 -5.61 -15.00
C VAL A 277 6.14 -5.45 -13.49
N SER A 278 7.15 -4.71 -13.07
CA SER A 278 7.37 -4.37 -11.66
C SER A 278 6.97 -2.93 -11.37
N THR A 279 6.28 -2.70 -10.25
CA THR A 279 5.99 -1.34 -9.74
C THR A 279 7.25 -0.53 -9.47
N ARG A 280 8.41 -1.18 -9.27
CA ARG A 280 9.72 -0.51 -9.18
C ARG A 280 10.02 0.36 -10.40
N ARG A 281 9.52 0.00 -11.58
CA ARG A 281 9.72 0.75 -12.83
C ARG A 281 8.96 2.08 -12.88
N ILE A 282 8.02 2.31 -11.95
CA ILE A 282 7.32 3.61 -11.84
C ILE A 282 8.31 4.75 -11.57
N PHE A 283 9.37 4.49 -10.79
CA PHE A 283 10.40 5.48 -10.48
C PHE A 283 11.06 6.01 -11.75
N GLN A 284 11.61 5.12 -12.58
CA GLN A 284 12.31 5.50 -13.81
C GLN A 284 11.33 6.03 -14.86
N THR A 285 10.12 5.49 -14.93
CA THR A 285 9.06 6.00 -15.81
C THR A 285 8.72 7.45 -15.50
N ALA A 286 8.56 7.80 -14.22
CA ALA A 286 8.28 9.16 -13.79
C ALA A 286 9.46 10.11 -14.05
N LEU A 287 10.70 9.68 -13.81
CA LEU A 287 11.89 10.49 -14.12
C LEU A 287 12.09 10.71 -15.61
N THR A 288 11.83 9.68 -16.43
CA THR A 288 11.92 9.76 -17.89
C THR A 288 10.90 10.77 -18.43
N ALA A 289 9.65 10.67 -17.98
CA ALA A 289 8.61 11.63 -18.36
C ALA A 289 8.92 13.07 -17.88
N ALA A 290 9.63 13.21 -16.77
CA ALA A 290 10.13 14.49 -16.27
C ALA A 290 11.40 14.99 -16.97
N ARG A 291 12.00 14.19 -17.86
CA ARG A 291 13.31 14.44 -18.51
C ARG A 291 14.45 14.63 -17.50
N LEU A 292 14.41 13.86 -16.42
CA LEU A 292 15.39 13.86 -15.32
C LEU A 292 16.07 12.50 -15.12
N ALA A 293 15.70 11.51 -15.93
CA ALA A 293 16.38 10.22 -15.99
C ALA A 293 17.72 10.36 -16.72
N ASP A 294 18.74 9.64 -16.29
CA ASP A 294 19.96 9.44 -17.08
C ASP A 294 19.80 8.28 -18.10
N GLU A 295 20.78 8.10 -18.98
CA GLU A 295 20.77 7.06 -20.03
C GLU A 295 20.55 5.64 -19.47
N THR A 296 21.01 5.37 -18.24
CA THR A 296 20.86 4.05 -17.59
C THR A 296 19.49 3.88 -16.93
N GLU A 297 18.87 4.96 -16.51
CA GLU A 297 17.51 4.98 -15.97
C GLU A 297 16.46 4.94 -17.08
N GLU A 298 16.72 5.60 -18.23
CA GLU A 298 15.79 5.65 -19.36
C GLU A 298 15.48 4.25 -19.94
N VAL A 299 16.45 3.34 -19.97
CA VAL A 299 16.23 1.96 -20.46
C VAL A 299 15.32 1.13 -19.56
N LEU A 300 15.04 1.61 -18.34
CA LEU A 300 14.21 0.93 -17.35
C LEU A 300 12.77 1.46 -17.31
N THR A 301 12.42 2.43 -18.14
CA THR A 301 11.07 2.98 -18.23
C THR A 301 10.08 1.97 -18.78
N LEU A 302 8.83 2.03 -18.30
CA LEU A 302 7.73 1.23 -18.85
C LEU A 302 7.37 1.62 -20.29
N ALA A 303 7.84 2.77 -20.78
CA ALA A 303 7.60 3.23 -22.16
C ALA A 303 8.41 2.45 -23.22
N GLN A 304 9.52 1.81 -22.87
CA GLN A 304 10.39 1.11 -23.83
C GLN A 304 10.05 -0.38 -24.01
N SER A 305 8.79 -0.78 -23.80
CA SER A 305 8.44 -2.21 -23.67
C SER A 305 8.83 -3.04 -24.91
N SER A 306 9.53 -4.16 -24.65
CA SER A 306 9.84 -5.35 -25.48
C SER A 306 11.24 -5.52 -26.08
N THR A 307 12.00 -4.48 -26.42
CA THR A 307 13.35 -4.67 -27.02
C THR A 307 14.53 -4.43 -26.08
N SER A 308 14.32 -3.77 -24.94
CA SER A 308 15.38 -3.36 -24.02
C SER A 308 15.13 -3.71 -22.55
N ASP A 309 14.13 -4.54 -22.22
CA ASP A 309 13.91 -4.97 -20.84
C ASP A 309 15.10 -5.80 -20.35
N LEU A 310 15.94 -5.17 -19.52
CA LEU A 310 17.15 -5.79 -18.97
C LEU A 310 16.84 -7.03 -18.11
N ASP A 311 15.63 -7.12 -17.55
CA ASP A 311 15.22 -8.28 -16.74
C ASP A 311 14.59 -9.40 -17.60
N GLY A 312 14.46 -9.19 -18.92
CA GLY A 312 13.93 -10.18 -19.85
C GLY A 312 12.51 -10.66 -19.51
N GLY A 313 11.66 -9.78 -18.99
CA GLY A 313 10.32 -10.10 -18.50
C GLY A 313 10.29 -10.84 -17.17
N THR A 314 11.40 -10.82 -16.42
CA THR A 314 11.50 -11.43 -15.09
C THR A 314 11.13 -10.42 -14.00
N VAL A 315 10.23 -10.79 -13.10
CA VAL A 315 9.80 -9.94 -11.99
C VAL A 315 9.97 -10.68 -10.68
N PHE A 316 10.35 -9.96 -9.63
CA PHE A 316 10.59 -10.51 -8.30
C PHE A 316 9.70 -9.84 -7.25
N SER A 317 9.36 -10.58 -6.22
CA SER A 317 8.73 -10.07 -5.00
C SER A 317 9.29 -10.79 -3.78
N GLU A 318 9.49 -10.06 -2.69
CA GLU A 318 9.89 -10.61 -1.39
C GLU A 318 8.88 -10.20 -0.33
N GLY A 319 8.52 -11.13 0.55
CA GLY A 319 7.66 -10.90 1.69
C GLY A 319 8.37 -11.38 2.95
N VAL A 320 8.81 -10.44 3.78
CA VAL A 320 9.40 -10.73 5.08
C VAL A 320 8.30 -10.65 6.13
N PRO A 321 8.03 -11.73 6.88
CA PRO A 321 6.94 -11.72 7.84
C PRO A 321 7.26 -10.76 9.01
N PRO A 322 6.30 -9.91 9.41
CA PRO A 322 6.47 -8.97 10.52
C PRO A 322 6.81 -9.70 11.83
N ARG A 323 7.89 -9.34 12.52
CA ARG A 323 8.31 -10.04 13.76
C ARG A 323 7.24 -10.06 14.83
N ASN A 324 6.50 -8.96 14.98
CA ASN A 324 5.41 -8.85 15.96
C ASN A 324 4.26 -9.81 15.63
N VAL A 325 3.94 -9.96 14.34
CA VAL A 325 2.92 -10.91 13.86
C VAL A 325 3.39 -12.34 14.10
N VAL A 326 4.63 -12.66 13.74
CA VAL A 326 5.23 -13.99 13.97
C VAL A 326 5.19 -14.37 15.46
N LYS A 327 5.63 -13.47 16.35
CA LYS A 327 5.59 -13.70 17.81
C LYS A 327 4.18 -13.97 18.31
N MET A 328 3.20 -13.20 17.84
CA MET A 328 1.80 -13.36 18.20
C MET A 328 1.23 -14.69 17.69
N LEU A 329 1.62 -15.11 16.47
CA LEU A 329 1.22 -16.39 15.89
C LEU A 329 1.80 -17.57 16.65
N HIS A 330 3.10 -17.56 16.99
CA HIS A 330 3.70 -18.61 17.83
C HIS A 330 3.05 -18.70 19.22
N GLN A 331 2.65 -17.57 19.81
CA GLN A 331 1.98 -17.56 21.12
C GLN A 331 0.57 -18.17 21.07
N ARG A 332 -0.19 -17.93 20.00
CA ARG A 332 -1.60 -18.34 19.93
C ARG A 332 -1.85 -19.63 19.14
N ARG A 333 -1.03 -19.90 18.12
CA ARG A 333 -1.16 -21.02 17.18
C ARG A 333 0.20 -21.56 16.72
N PRO A 334 1.03 -22.10 17.63
CA PRO A 334 2.40 -22.52 17.31
C PRO A 334 2.47 -23.58 16.20
N GLN A 335 1.62 -24.60 16.25
CA GLN A 335 1.59 -25.68 15.26
C GLN A 335 1.27 -25.17 13.85
N GLU A 336 0.20 -24.40 13.68
CA GLU A 336 -0.15 -23.80 12.37
C GLU A 336 0.93 -22.86 11.85
N THR A 337 1.63 -22.15 12.75
CA THR A 337 2.70 -21.20 12.38
C THR A 337 3.87 -21.93 11.73
N GLU A 338 4.32 -23.05 12.32
CA GLU A 338 5.40 -23.88 11.80
C GLU A 338 4.99 -24.62 10.52
N GLU A 339 3.80 -25.24 10.50
CA GLU A 339 3.29 -26.00 9.35
C GLU A 339 3.15 -25.12 8.09
N LEU A 340 2.68 -23.89 8.26
CA LEU A 340 2.47 -22.94 7.16
C LEU A 340 3.69 -22.05 6.90
N GLY A 341 4.79 -22.23 7.65
CA GLY A 341 6.00 -21.40 7.54
C GLY A 341 5.69 -19.91 7.65
N CYS A 342 4.79 -19.52 8.56
CA CYS A 342 4.35 -18.13 8.73
C CYS A 342 5.48 -17.23 9.24
N ASP A 343 6.51 -17.82 9.84
CA ASP A 343 7.74 -17.19 10.34
C ASP A 343 8.85 -17.10 9.28
N GLN A 344 8.66 -17.69 8.10
CA GLN A 344 9.66 -17.76 7.06
C GLN A 344 9.48 -16.67 6.00
N THR A 345 10.61 -16.16 5.49
CA THR A 345 10.62 -15.24 4.34
C THR A 345 10.09 -15.96 3.10
N ARG A 346 9.27 -15.24 2.34
CA ARG A 346 8.72 -15.70 1.07
C ARG A 346 9.37 -14.91 -0.05
N ARG A 347 9.72 -15.59 -1.13
CA ARG A 347 10.22 -14.97 -2.36
C ARG A 347 9.45 -15.53 -3.54
N ALA A 348 9.15 -14.70 -4.52
CA ALA A 348 8.49 -15.10 -5.73
C ALA A 348 9.21 -14.53 -6.95
N VAL A 349 9.25 -15.33 -8.01
CA VAL A 349 9.75 -14.92 -9.33
C VAL A 349 8.72 -15.28 -10.39
N TRP A 350 8.49 -14.35 -11.30
CA TRP A 350 7.72 -14.54 -12.51
C TRP A 350 8.67 -14.50 -13.68
N SER A 351 8.55 -15.44 -14.61
CA SER A 351 9.24 -15.37 -15.89
C SER A 351 8.44 -16.10 -16.94
N LYS A 352 8.32 -15.49 -18.12
CA LYS A 352 7.55 -15.97 -19.27
C LYS A 352 6.07 -16.23 -18.92
N THR A 353 5.72 -17.45 -18.53
CA THR A 353 4.33 -17.87 -18.26
C THR A 353 4.14 -18.46 -16.87
N HIS A 354 5.21 -18.57 -16.08
CA HIS A 354 5.18 -19.26 -14.79
C HIS A 354 5.62 -18.36 -13.66
N LYS A 355 5.08 -18.66 -12.49
CA LYS A 355 5.45 -18.06 -11.22
C LYS A 355 5.92 -19.16 -10.28
N LEU A 356 7.07 -18.96 -9.65
CA LEU A 356 7.56 -19.78 -8.55
C LEU A 356 7.45 -18.97 -7.26
N ILE A 357 6.91 -19.58 -6.20
CA ILE A 357 6.95 -19.08 -4.84
C ILE A 357 7.82 -20.03 -4.02
N GLN A 358 8.79 -19.46 -3.31
CA GLN A 358 9.64 -20.16 -2.35
C GLN A 358 9.39 -19.60 -0.95
N THR A 359 8.99 -20.45 -0.02
CA THR A 359 8.89 -20.14 1.42
C THR A 359 10.02 -20.84 2.16
N GLY A 360 10.88 -20.06 2.80
CA GLY A 360 12.11 -20.57 3.41
C GLY A 360 13.03 -21.24 2.40
N GLU A 361 13.68 -22.34 2.81
CA GLU A 361 14.65 -23.05 1.96
C GLU A 361 14.04 -24.20 1.14
N HIS A 362 12.89 -24.74 1.55
CA HIS A 362 12.44 -26.05 1.06
C HIS A 362 11.03 -26.05 0.47
N ARG A 363 10.18 -25.07 0.79
CA ARG A 363 8.80 -25.08 0.32
C ARG A 363 8.67 -24.32 -0.99
N LEU A 364 8.48 -25.08 -2.06
CA LEU A 364 8.34 -24.57 -3.42
C LEU A 364 6.92 -24.79 -3.93
N GLU A 365 6.40 -23.79 -4.63
CA GLU A 365 5.08 -23.78 -5.24
C GLU A 365 5.20 -23.15 -6.64
N LEU A 366 4.80 -23.87 -7.68
CA LEU A 366 4.89 -23.42 -9.07
C LEU A 366 3.49 -23.30 -9.67
N TYR A 367 3.19 -22.20 -10.34
CA TYR A 367 1.88 -21.95 -10.95
C TYR A 367 2.00 -21.45 -12.39
N SER A 368 1.01 -21.76 -13.24
CA SER A 368 0.84 -21.10 -14.53
C SER A 368 0.23 -19.72 -14.28
N ALA A 369 1.00 -18.66 -14.50
CA ALA A 369 0.58 -17.30 -14.19
C ALA A 369 -0.47 -16.74 -15.18
N LEU A 370 -0.58 -17.35 -16.37
CA LEU A 370 -1.54 -16.94 -17.40
C LEU A 370 -2.78 -17.83 -17.42
N ASP A 371 -2.61 -19.15 -17.33
CA ASP A 371 -3.72 -20.10 -17.46
C ASP A 371 -4.41 -20.39 -16.12
N ASP A 372 -3.70 -20.21 -15.00
CA ASP A 372 -4.21 -20.40 -13.65
C ASP A 372 -3.92 -19.15 -12.78
N PRO A 373 -4.57 -18.00 -13.09
CA PRO A 373 -4.29 -16.74 -12.41
C PRO A 373 -4.65 -16.76 -10.92
N ASN A 374 -5.50 -17.70 -10.48
CA ASN A 374 -5.89 -17.90 -9.08
C ASN A 374 -4.98 -18.91 -8.35
N GLU A 375 -4.00 -19.48 -9.05
CA GLU A 375 -2.96 -20.34 -8.48
C GLU A 375 -3.56 -21.53 -7.71
N HIS A 376 -4.50 -22.23 -8.34
CA HIS A 376 -5.19 -23.40 -7.78
C HIS A 376 -4.36 -24.68 -7.91
N LEU A 377 -3.63 -24.85 -9.01
CA LEU A 377 -2.89 -26.08 -9.30
C LEU A 377 -1.39 -25.86 -9.15
N ASN A 378 -0.80 -26.44 -8.09
CA ASN A 378 0.64 -26.43 -7.91
C ASN A 378 1.30 -27.43 -8.87
N LEU A 379 2.09 -26.91 -9.82
CA LEU A 379 2.78 -27.64 -10.88
C LEU A 379 4.20 -28.09 -10.51
N ARG A 380 4.66 -27.87 -9.27
CA ARG A 380 6.08 -28.11 -8.89
C ARG A 380 6.54 -29.53 -9.20
N ASP A 381 5.68 -30.52 -8.94
CA ASP A 381 5.98 -31.94 -9.08
C ASP A 381 5.76 -32.42 -10.53
N ILE A 382 5.14 -31.58 -11.38
CA ILE A 382 4.84 -31.85 -12.78
C ILE A 382 5.94 -31.26 -13.69
N LEU A 383 6.49 -30.09 -13.32
CA LEU A 383 7.48 -29.34 -14.11
C LEU A 383 8.76 -29.05 -13.30
N PRO A 384 9.51 -30.07 -12.84
CA PRO A 384 10.68 -29.87 -11.98
C PRO A 384 11.80 -29.05 -12.65
N GLU A 385 12.04 -29.24 -13.95
CA GLU A 385 13.02 -28.44 -14.71
C GLU A 385 12.67 -26.94 -14.70
N ARG A 386 11.38 -26.59 -14.69
CA ARG A 386 10.92 -25.21 -14.62
C ARG A 386 11.12 -24.63 -13.21
N VAL A 387 10.94 -25.45 -12.18
CA VAL A 387 11.23 -25.08 -10.79
C VAL A 387 12.71 -24.75 -10.65
N GLU A 388 13.61 -25.64 -11.09
CA GLU A 388 15.06 -25.44 -11.00
C GLU A 388 15.51 -24.14 -11.69
N ALA A 389 15.04 -23.90 -12.93
CA ALA A 389 15.38 -22.68 -13.67
C ALA A 389 14.91 -21.40 -12.96
N LEU A 390 13.71 -21.41 -12.36
CA LEU A 390 13.19 -20.25 -11.63
C LEU A 390 13.87 -20.08 -10.26
N GLN A 391 14.29 -21.17 -9.61
CA GLN A 391 15.10 -21.10 -8.39
C GLN A 391 16.46 -20.46 -8.66
N GLU A 392 17.10 -20.76 -9.79
CA GLU A 392 18.36 -20.13 -10.18
C GLU A 392 18.22 -18.61 -10.32
N TYR A 393 17.11 -18.13 -10.89
CA TYR A 393 16.79 -16.70 -10.92
C TYR A 393 16.62 -16.10 -9.53
N LEU A 394 15.92 -16.79 -8.62
CA LEU A 394 15.79 -16.35 -7.23
C LEU A 394 17.14 -16.31 -6.51
N HIS A 395 17.98 -17.33 -6.68
CA HIS A 395 19.31 -17.36 -6.07
C HIS A 395 20.18 -16.21 -6.59
N THR A 396 20.15 -15.94 -7.89
CA THR A 396 20.85 -14.82 -8.49
C THR A 396 20.33 -13.49 -7.94
N PHE A 397 19.01 -13.32 -7.84
CA PHE A 397 18.42 -12.13 -7.24
C PHE A 397 18.89 -11.91 -5.79
N VAL A 398 18.86 -12.97 -4.97
CA VAL A 398 19.29 -12.91 -3.57
C VAL A 398 20.80 -12.66 -3.45
N SER A 399 21.63 -13.24 -4.32
CA SER A 399 23.08 -13.02 -4.28
C SER A 399 23.45 -11.57 -4.62
N HIS A 400 22.72 -10.95 -5.56
CA HIS A 400 22.91 -9.54 -5.90
C HIS A 400 22.31 -8.61 -4.84
N ALA A 401 21.22 -8.99 -4.18
CA ALA A 401 20.66 -8.25 -3.04
C ALA A 401 21.49 -8.42 -1.75
N GLY A 402 22.32 -9.47 -1.68
CA GLY A 402 23.15 -9.84 -0.55
C GLY A 402 24.46 -9.08 -0.41
N GLU A 403 24.85 -8.25 -1.38
CA GLU A 403 25.75 -7.14 -1.09
C GLU A 403 24.92 -6.10 -0.33
N PRO A 404 25.15 -5.88 0.98
CA PRO A 404 24.55 -4.73 1.61
C PRO A 404 25.06 -3.53 0.81
N LEU A 405 24.14 -2.66 0.39
CA LEU A 405 24.43 -1.25 0.14
C LEU A 405 24.94 -0.62 1.45
N SER A 406 26.07 -1.11 1.93
CA SER A 406 26.89 -0.50 2.94
C SER A 406 27.35 0.82 2.33
N THR A 407 27.05 1.91 3.02
CA THR A 407 27.46 3.28 2.67
C THR A 407 26.84 3.93 1.43
N ARG A 408 25.51 3.95 1.31
CA ARG A 408 24.85 5.23 0.99
C ARG A 408 24.39 5.84 2.30
N GLU A 409 24.93 7.01 2.63
CA GLU A 409 24.72 7.78 3.85
C GLU A 409 23.28 7.62 4.35
N GLN A 410 23.11 6.94 5.49
CA GLN A 410 21.88 7.06 6.26
C GLN A 410 21.73 8.54 6.56
N ALA A 411 20.60 9.12 6.15
CA ALA A 411 20.35 10.53 6.36
C ALA A 411 20.49 10.86 7.85
N GLU A 412 21.35 11.83 8.19
CA GLU A 412 21.53 12.27 9.57
C GLU A 412 20.22 12.88 10.10
N GLY A 413 19.79 12.45 11.30
CA GLY A 413 18.66 13.04 12.04
C GLY A 413 17.34 12.23 12.10
N TYR A 414 17.34 10.94 11.74
CA TYR A 414 16.13 10.10 11.73
C TYR A 414 16.16 9.01 12.82
N ASP A 415 15.93 9.40 14.08
CA ASP A 415 16.11 8.53 15.25
C ASP A 415 14.81 8.18 15.98
N ASP A 416 13.97 7.33 15.37
CA ASP A 416 13.32 6.31 16.20
C ASP A 416 13.51 4.92 15.55
N PRO A 417 14.55 4.18 16.00
CA PRO A 417 14.86 2.84 15.50
C PRO A 417 13.67 1.87 15.60
N GLU A 418 12.78 2.06 16.57
CA GLU A 418 11.62 1.20 16.80
C GLU A 418 10.52 1.45 15.76
N VAL A 419 10.33 2.71 15.40
CA VAL A 419 9.41 3.17 14.36
C VAL A 419 9.86 2.69 12.97
N LEU A 420 11.14 2.85 12.64
CA LEU A 420 11.71 2.36 11.38
C LEU A 420 11.63 0.82 11.33
N ARG A 421 11.88 0.15 12.45
CA ARG A 421 11.67 -1.31 12.56
C ARG A 421 10.23 -1.71 12.28
N ARG A 422 9.24 -0.98 12.78
CA ARG A 422 7.81 -1.27 12.56
C ARG A 422 7.35 -1.04 11.13
N LEU A 423 7.92 -0.04 10.46
CA LEU A 423 7.61 0.22 9.06
C LEU A 423 8.24 -0.83 8.14
N ARG A 424 9.43 -1.35 8.48
CA ARG A 424 9.96 -2.57 7.85
C ARG A 424 9.08 -3.77 8.10
N ASP A 425 8.67 -3.99 9.36
CA ASP A 425 7.78 -5.09 9.73
C ASP A 425 6.45 -5.03 8.96
N LEU A 426 5.95 -3.84 8.62
CA LEU A 426 4.71 -3.64 7.86
C LEU A 426 4.91 -3.56 6.33
N GLY A 427 6.14 -3.69 5.83
CA GLY A 427 6.46 -3.67 4.40
C GLY A 427 6.53 -2.28 3.74
N TYR A 428 6.57 -1.19 4.52
CA TYR A 428 6.56 0.18 4.01
C TYR A 428 7.95 0.75 3.67
N ILE A 429 9.03 0.17 4.20
CA ILE A 429 10.41 0.57 3.92
C ILE A 429 11.31 -0.69 3.90
N GLU A 430 12.38 -0.67 3.11
CA GLU A 430 13.39 -1.74 3.02
C GLU A 430 14.38 -1.75 4.21
#